data_AF-A0AAV5DPB9-F1
#
_entry.id   AF-A0AAV5DPB9-F1
#
_cell.length_a   1.000
_cell.length_b   1.000
_cell.length_c   1.000
_cell.angle_alpha   90.00
_cell.angle_beta   90.00
_cell.angle_gamma   90.00
#
_symmetry.space_group_name_H-M   'P 1'
#
loop_
_entity.id
_entity.type
_entity.pdbx_description
1 polymer ?
#
loop_
_entity_poly.entity_id
_entity_poly.type
_entity_poly.pdbx_seq_one_letter_code
_entity_poly.pdbx_strand_id
1 'polypeptide(L)'
;MNMRAATLAMKALALVALLLACAWAITPAHAQNCGSEGCADNLCCSRYGYCGLGGDYCGNGCQSGPCYSGAASLSTEQIESHGK
;
A
#
# COMPACT_ATOMS: atom_id res chain seq x y z
N MET A 1 -53.07 -12.27 -10.55
CA MET A 1 -51.68 -12.03 -10.12
C MET A 1 -50.76 -12.70 -11.13
N ASN A 2 -50.08 -11.92 -11.97
CA ASN A 2 -49.53 -12.40 -13.25
C ASN A 2 -48.11 -12.93 -13.09
N MET A 3 -47.94 -14.25 -13.19
CA MET A 3 -46.67 -15.00 -13.03
C MET A 3 -45.51 -14.45 -13.90
N ARG A 4 -45.83 -13.87 -15.06
CA ARG A 4 -44.86 -13.25 -15.98
C ARG A 4 -44.32 -11.91 -15.46
N ALA A 5 -45.15 -11.11 -14.79
CA ALA A 5 -44.71 -9.87 -14.16
C ALA A 5 -43.80 -10.15 -12.95
N ALA A 6 -44.06 -11.22 -12.20
CA ALA A 6 -43.23 -11.65 -11.07
C ALA A 6 -41.83 -12.14 -11.51
N THR A 7 -41.71 -12.82 -12.64
CA THR A 7 -40.42 -13.29 -13.18
C THR A 7 -39.60 -12.16 -13.80
N LEU A 8 -40.23 -11.19 -14.45
CA LEU A 8 -39.58 -9.95 -14.91
C LEU A 8 -39.06 -9.11 -13.73
N ALA A 9 -39.88 -8.95 -12.67
CA ALA A 9 -39.48 -8.24 -11.47
C ALA A 9 -38.31 -8.93 -10.74
N MET A 10 -38.33 -10.27 -10.62
CA MET A 10 -37.28 -11.03 -9.95
C MET A 10 -35.94 -11.00 -10.71
N LYS A 11 -35.97 -11.03 -12.05
CA LYS A 11 -34.76 -10.84 -12.88
C LYS A 11 -34.20 -9.41 -12.78
N ALA A 12 -35.07 -8.40 -12.76
CA ALA A 12 -34.64 -7.02 -12.55
C ALA A 12 -33.97 -6.82 -11.18
N LEU A 13 -34.56 -7.41 -10.12
CA LEU A 13 -33.98 -7.42 -8.78
C LEU A 13 -32.61 -8.13 -8.74
N ALA A 14 -32.46 -9.27 -9.42
CA ALA A 14 -31.20 -10.00 -9.50
C ALA A 14 -30.09 -9.22 -10.24
N LEU A 15 -30.44 -8.53 -11.34
CA LEU A 15 -29.48 -7.69 -12.08
C LEU A 15 -29.05 -6.46 -11.27
N VAL A 16 -29.97 -5.82 -10.55
CA VAL A 16 -29.65 -4.69 -9.65
C VAL A 16 -28.75 -5.16 -8.51
N ALA A 17 -29.01 -6.32 -7.91
CA ALA A 17 -28.15 -6.88 -6.87
C ALA A 17 -26.74 -7.22 -7.37
N LEU A 18 -26.61 -7.73 -8.60
CA LEU A 18 -25.31 -8.02 -9.23
C LEU A 18 -24.50 -6.74 -9.48
N LEU A 19 -25.15 -5.68 -9.96
CA LEU A 19 -24.51 -4.38 -10.18
C LEU A 19 -24.05 -3.73 -8.86
N LEU A 20 -24.85 -3.87 -7.79
CA LEU A 20 -24.48 -3.40 -6.45
C LEU A 20 -23.32 -4.19 -5.85
N ALA A 21 -23.23 -5.50 -6.12
CA ALA A 21 -22.11 -6.34 -5.67
C ALA A 21 -20.77 -5.97 -6.35
N CYS A 22 -20.80 -5.59 -7.64
CA CYS A 22 -19.60 -5.14 -8.34
C CYS A 22 -19.04 -3.81 -7.81
N ALA A 23 -19.90 -2.96 -7.23
CA ALA A 23 -19.46 -1.69 -6.63
C ALA A 23 -18.65 -1.87 -5.34
N TRP A 24 -18.68 -3.05 -4.71
CA TRP A 24 -18.00 -3.32 -3.44
C TRP A 24 -16.68 -4.06 -3.64
N ALA A 25 -16.38 -4.48 -4.88
CA ALA A 25 -15.13 -5.15 -5.23
C ALA A 25 -13.94 -4.19 -5.39
N ILE A 26 -14.11 -2.90 -5.10
CA ILE A 26 -12.99 -1.95 -5.03
C ILE A 26 -12.29 -2.14 -3.68
N THR A 27 -11.65 -3.29 -3.50
CA THR A 27 -10.58 -3.39 -2.51
C THR A 27 -9.49 -2.42 -2.97
N PRO A 28 -9.16 -1.36 -2.21
CA PRO A 28 -7.99 -0.57 -2.54
C PRO A 28 -6.82 -1.54 -2.53
N ALA A 29 -6.09 -1.63 -3.65
CA ALA A 29 -4.81 -2.29 -3.64
C ALA A 29 -4.03 -1.63 -2.50
N HIS A 30 -3.75 -2.41 -1.45
CA HIS A 30 -2.93 -1.96 -0.35
C HIS A 30 -1.54 -1.64 -0.95
N ALA A 31 -1.35 -0.42 -1.44
CA ALA A 31 -0.06 0.21 -1.31
C ALA A 31 0.24 0.06 0.18
N GLN A 32 1.30 -0.67 0.52
CA GLN A 32 1.76 -0.81 1.89
C GLN A 32 2.27 0.57 2.34
N ASN A 33 1.35 1.52 2.46
CA ASN A 33 1.55 2.81 3.05
C ASN A 33 2.07 2.50 4.42
N CYS A 34 3.26 3.04 4.68
CA CYS A 34 4.04 2.72 5.86
C CYS A 34 3.36 3.12 7.17
N GLY A 35 2.14 3.69 7.11
CA GLY A 35 1.07 3.56 8.09
C GLY A 35 1.47 3.87 9.53
N SER A 36 0.70 3.35 10.48
CA SER A 36 1.04 3.38 11.91
C SER A 36 1.88 2.16 12.31
N GLU A 37 1.69 1.04 11.62
CA GLU A 37 2.33 -0.26 11.91
C GLU A 37 3.67 -0.44 11.18
N GLY A 38 4.06 0.51 10.33
CA GLY A 38 5.30 0.41 9.55
C GLY A 38 5.25 -0.63 8.42
N CYS A 39 6.43 -0.91 7.87
CA CYS A 39 6.64 -2.03 6.98
C CYS A 39 6.94 -3.30 7.77
N ALA A 40 6.70 -4.47 7.18
CA ALA A 40 7.15 -5.73 7.77
C ALA A 40 8.66 -5.68 8.09
N ASP A 41 9.08 -6.44 9.11
CA ASP A 41 10.45 -6.45 9.60
C ASP A 41 11.48 -6.56 8.47
N ASN A 42 12.48 -5.69 8.51
CA ASN A 42 13.58 -5.57 7.53
C ASN A 42 13.20 -4.97 6.16
N LEU A 43 11.98 -4.48 5.96
CA LEU A 43 11.61 -3.72 4.76
C LEU A 43 11.75 -2.22 4.97
N CYS A 44 12.17 -1.52 3.92
CA CYS A 44 12.27 -0.07 3.88
C CYS A 44 10.98 0.56 3.38
N CYS A 45 10.61 1.68 3.99
CA CYS A 45 9.55 2.52 3.49
C CYS A 45 10.13 3.52 2.48
N SER A 46 9.82 3.36 1.19
CA SER A 46 10.18 4.32 0.15
C SER A 46 9.59 5.70 0.41
N ARG A 47 10.14 6.72 -0.26
CA ARG A 47 9.60 8.09 -0.22
C ARG A 47 8.15 8.24 -0.69
N TYR A 48 7.65 7.24 -1.39
CA TYR A 48 6.30 7.19 -1.94
C TYR A 48 5.32 6.40 -1.05
N GLY A 49 5.79 5.90 0.11
CA GLY A 49 4.95 5.13 1.03
C GLY A 49 4.77 3.68 0.59
N TYR A 50 5.80 3.07 0.01
CA TYR A 50 5.78 1.63 -0.33
C TYR A 50 6.88 0.90 0.40
N CYS A 51 6.55 -0.27 0.94
CA CYS A 51 7.49 -1.18 1.57
C CYS A 51 8.23 -2.05 0.55
N GLY A 52 9.56 -2.16 0.70
CA GLY A 52 10.36 -3.03 -0.16
C GLY A 52 11.86 -3.02 0.18
N LEU A 53 12.65 -3.64 -0.67
CA LEU A 53 14.11 -3.75 -0.57
C LEU A 53 14.76 -3.13 -1.80
N GLY A 54 16.02 -2.70 -1.67
CA GLY A 54 16.77 -2.10 -2.77
C GLY A 54 16.76 -0.57 -2.74
N GLY A 55 17.51 0.06 -3.65
CA GLY A 55 17.72 1.50 -3.69
C GLY A 55 16.44 2.32 -3.84
N ASP A 56 15.44 1.82 -4.57
CA ASP A 56 14.17 2.53 -4.78
C ASP A 56 13.32 2.64 -3.51
N TYR A 57 13.56 1.75 -2.54
CA TYR A 57 12.82 1.68 -1.27
C TYR A 57 13.65 2.17 -0.09
N CYS A 58 14.91 1.73 -0.01
CA CYS A 58 15.84 2.03 1.07
C CYS A 58 16.73 3.25 0.80
N GLY A 59 16.76 3.77 -0.43
CA GLY A 59 17.62 4.88 -0.81
C GLY A 59 17.10 6.24 -0.38
N ASN A 60 17.34 7.25 -1.22
CA ASN A 60 17.08 8.64 -0.87
C ASN A 60 15.59 8.92 -0.60
N GLY A 61 15.29 9.45 0.59
CA GLY A 61 13.92 9.73 1.02
C GLY A 61 13.18 8.52 1.61
N CYS A 62 13.91 7.44 1.95
CA CYS A 62 13.37 6.37 2.78
C CYS A 62 12.85 6.93 4.12
N GLN A 63 11.61 6.61 4.48
CA GLN A 63 10.89 7.20 5.62
C GLN A 63 11.10 6.41 6.92
N SER A 64 11.21 5.08 6.82
CA SER A 64 11.30 4.13 7.95
C SER A 64 11.96 2.81 7.53
N GLY A 65 12.42 2.02 8.50
CA GLY A 65 13.07 0.72 8.26
C GLY A 65 14.59 0.83 8.07
N PRO A 66 15.25 -0.20 7.50
CA PRO A 66 16.70 -0.22 7.32
C PRO A 66 17.15 0.63 6.11
N CYS A 67 16.86 1.93 6.15
CA CYS A 67 17.24 2.88 5.12
C CYS A 67 18.76 2.90 4.91
N TYR A 68 19.21 3.02 3.67
CA TYR A 68 20.62 3.13 3.32
C TYR A 68 21.25 4.39 3.88
N SER A 69 20.50 5.48 4.10
CA SER A 69 21.00 6.65 4.82
C SER A 69 21.21 6.40 6.33
N GLY A 70 20.50 5.45 6.94
CA GLY A 70 20.76 4.97 8.30
C GLY A 70 22.00 4.08 8.40
N ALA A 71 22.33 3.36 7.33
CA ALA A 71 23.57 2.58 7.21
C ALA A 71 24.76 3.41 6.64
N ALA A 72 24.49 4.45 5.85
CA ALA A 72 25.48 5.38 5.29
C ALA A 72 25.81 6.54 6.24
N SER A 73 25.01 6.71 7.30
CA SER A 73 25.49 7.39 8.52
C SER A 73 26.75 6.70 9.08
N LEU A 74 27.02 5.44 8.73
CA LEU A 74 28.25 4.73 9.04
C LEU A 74 29.27 4.65 7.90
N SER A 75 29.18 5.47 6.84
CA SER A 75 30.30 5.48 5.88
C SER A 75 30.65 6.78 5.17
N THR A 76 29.88 7.88 5.20
CA THR A 76 30.41 9.16 4.66
C THR A 76 29.79 10.44 5.24
N GLU A 77 29.28 10.43 6.47
CA GLU A 77 29.02 11.70 7.22
C GLU A 77 29.71 11.75 8.60
N GLN A 78 30.38 10.68 9.04
CA GLN A 78 31.21 10.69 10.25
C GLN A 78 32.72 10.89 10.02
N ILE A 79 33.18 11.16 8.79
CA ILE A 79 34.59 11.53 8.57
C ILE A 79 34.87 13.03 8.83
N GLU A 80 33.84 13.88 9.00
CA GLU A 80 34.05 15.33 9.22
C GLU A 80 33.35 15.93 10.45
N SER A 81 33.03 15.10 11.45
CA SER A 81 32.63 15.62 12.77
C SER A 81 33.16 14.79 13.95
N HIS A 82 34.33 14.18 13.79
CA HIS A 82 35.20 13.72 14.90
C HIS A 82 36.67 13.65 14.40
N GLY A 83 37.09 14.69 13.68
CA GLY A 83 38.47 14.89 13.25
C GLY A 83 39.10 16.04 14.01
N LYS A 84 39.61 15.74 15.21
CA LYS A 84 40.60 16.51 15.99
C LYS A 84 40.27 17.95 16.42
#